data_AF-A0A5E4HQW9-F1
#
_entry.id   AF-A0A5E4HQW9-F1
#
_cell.length_a   1.000
_cell.length_b   1.000
_cell.length_c   1.000
_cell.angle_alpha   90.00
_cell.angle_beta   90.00
_cell.angle_gamma   90.00
#
_symmetry.space_group_name_H-M   'P 1'
#
loop_
_entity.id
_entity.type
_entity.pdbx_description
1 polymer ?
#
loop_
_entity_poly.entity_id
_entity_poly.type
_entity_poly.pdbx_seq_one_letter_code
_entity_poly.pdbx_strand_id
1 'polypeptide(L)'
;MIDNTGNAGLVITPAHTLIEKTFGLEYFTTVPKTIEQAIKPKVSKKKKGKAASDSPEQVTLEEKATAGAAPSVEQKKTSENVPVFGQNNAKRLVIAVLREVIAPFIDRSEDPEETISIRVNDREIIEVPARKMKSKEKLAGLRLCRAYGVIDASYEYNAVSTQVEMANPNSVLFGDSVVVQSESAMLPSRVKYSSSYSLRERVRLTNKLTHNALSEQGTMWDREKGKHRQSLFSSEYILPGTIFPSFIVIDDPTPESLVHILMCLRETRYGAQTSITGPNIKNTIVAILGCQNEPPVTSYTITKNHPELQESKDLHADVIKTIIQDLSGTNGKLLSGKSLDDFLAEANKLDGNSMKAIYAKLKKDAVDLCKYAGFET
;
A
#
# COMPACT_ATOMS: atom_id res chain seq x y z
N MET A 1 -6.97 33.55 30.53
CA MET A 1 -7.81 33.42 29.33
C MET A 1 -7.63 32.01 28.83
N ILE A 2 -8.71 31.23 28.87
CA ILE A 2 -8.75 29.80 28.62
C ILE A 2 -8.96 29.63 27.12
N ASP A 3 -8.00 29.03 26.43
CA ASP A 3 -8.12 28.71 25.01
C ASP A 3 -8.74 27.32 24.87
N ASN A 4 -10.04 27.32 24.56
CA ASN A 4 -10.85 26.13 24.30
C ASN A 4 -10.56 25.63 22.88
N THR A 5 -9.57 24.74 22.73
CA THR A 5 -9.51 23.83 21.58
C THR A 5 -9.50 22.40 22.09
N GLY A 6 -10.64 21.73 21.97
CA GLY A 6 -10.83 20.32 22.31
C GLY A 6 -10.13 19.38 21.33
N ASN A 7 -8.81 19.52 21.17
CA ASN A 7 -7.98 18.53 20.52
C ASN A 7 -7.57 17.50 21.58
N ALA A 8 -8.18 16.31 21.54
CA ALA A 8 -7.61 15.16 22.23
C ALA A 8 -6.13 15.05 21.80
N GLY A 9 -5.21 15.15 22.77
CA GLY A 9 -3.79 15.41 22.54
C GLY A 9 -3.18 14.58 21.42
N LEU A 10 -2.92 15.22 20.27
CA LEU A 10 -2.15 14.64 19.19
C LEU A 10 -0.74 14.40 19.74
N VAL A 11 -0.33 13.14 19.88
CA VAL A 11 1.04 12.82 20.29
C VAL A 11 1.96 13.24 19.15
N ILE A 12 2.60 14.40 19.29
CA ILE A 12 3.55 14.91 18.30
C ILE A 12 4.78 14.00 18.30
N THR A 13 5.10 13.43 17.13
CA THR A 13 6.29 12.60 16.91
C THR A 13 7.29 13.34 16.02
N PRO A 14 8.55 12.87 15.92
CA PRO A 14 9.49 13.41 14.93
C PRO A 14 8.98 13.35 13.48
N ALA A 15 8.09 12.39 13.15
CA ALA A 15 7.45 12.33 11.84
C ALA A 15 6.52 13.53 11.60
N HIS A 16 5.81 14.01 12.62
CA HIS A 16 4.97 15.21 12.52
C HIS A 16 5.82 16.43 12.18
N THR A 17 6.94 16.64 12.88
CA THR A 17 7.84 17.77 12.63
C THR A 17 8.47 17.72 11.23
N LEU A 18 8.89 16.53 10.76
CA LEU A 18 9.40 16.33 9.41
C LEU A 18 8.37 16.71 8.33
N ILE A 19 7.12 16.30 8.55
CA ILE A 19 6.04 16.49 7.60
C ILE A 19 5.48 17.92 7.63
N GLU A 20 5.41 18.54 8.81
CA GLU A 20 4.97 19.93 8.97
C GLU A 20 5.80 20.88 8.13
N LYS A 21 7.13 20.73 8.17
CA LYS A 21 8.07 21.57 7.41
C LYS A 21 7.90 21.48 5.89
N THR A 22 7.32 20.38 5.40
CA THR A 22 7.31 20.05 3.97
C THR A 22 5.90 20.09 3.38
N PHE A 23 4.98 19.30 3.93
CA PHE A 23 3.59 19.21 3.47
C PHE A 23 2.66 20.18 4.18
N GLY A 24 3.01 20.66 5.37
CA GLY A 24 2.08 21.30 6.29
C GLY A 24 1.21 20.23 6.98
N LEU A 25 1.07 20.31 8.30
CA LEU A 25 0.32 19.30 9.07
C LEU A 25 -1.16 19.22 8.66
N GLU A 26 -1.72 20.32 8.12
CA GLU A 26 -3.13 20.42 7.71
C GLU A 26 -3.58 19.29 6.78
N TYR A 27 -2.68 18.79 5.93
CA TYR A 27 -2.97 17.65 5.06
C TYR A 27 -3.26 16.38 5.87
N PHE A 28 -2.51 16.14 6.95
CA PHE A 28 -2.59 14.93 7.77
C PHE A 28 -3.57 15.07 8.95
N THR A 29 -3.81 16.28 9.45
CA THR A 29 -4.54 16.52 10.72
C THR A 29 -5.99 16.98 10.54
N THR A 30 -6.42 17.37 9.34
CA THR A 30 -7.82 17.78 9.11
C THR A 30 -8.78 16.60 9.32
N VAL A 31 -9.43 16.55 10.48
CA VAL A 31 -10.68 15.81 10.65
C VAL A 31 -11.67 16.38 9.62
N PRO A 32 -12.37 15.56 8.82
CA PRO A 32 -13.42 16.06 7.96
C PRO A 32 -14.42 16.79 8.85
N LYS A 33 -14.73 18.04 8.54
CA LYS A 33 -15.89 18.71 9.16
C LYS A 33 -17.07 17.77 8.96
N THR A 34 -17.63 17.27 10.05
CA THR A 34 -18.83 16.44 10.04
C THR A 34 -19.83 17.16 9.14
N ILE A 35 -20.21 16.55 8.02
CA ILE A 35 -21.36 17.04 7.26
C ILE A 35 -22.54 16.76 8.19
N GLU A 36 -22.95 17.76 8.96
CA GLU A 36 -24.27 17.77 9.57
C GLU A 36 -25.26 17.72 8.41
N GLN A 37 -25.70 16.51 8.06
CA GLN A 37 -26.80 16.33 7.15
C GLN A 37 -28.03 16.93 7.82
N ALA A 38 -28.32 18.18 7.47
CA ALA A 38 -29.60 18.82 7.70
C ALA A 38 -30.68 18.14 6.83
N ILE A 39 -30.98 16.87 7.11
CA ILE A 39 -32.24 16.27 6.67
C ILE A 39 -33.30 16.75 7.66
N LYS A 40 -33.77 17.99 7.47
CA LYS A 40 -35.07 18.38 8.03
C LYS A 40 -36.13 17.65 7.20
N PRO A 41 -36.95 16.75 7.78
CA PRO A 41 -38.07 16.18 7.05
C PRO A 41 -39.03 17.31 6.68
N LYS A 42 -39.20 17.56 5.38
CA LYS A 42 -40.29 18.41 4.88
C LYS A 42 -41.60 17.66 5.12
N VAL A 43 -42.27 17.97 6.23
CA VAL A 43 -43.67 17.64 6.43
C VAL A 43 -44.48 18.45 5.41
N SER A 44 -44.89 17.81 4.31
CA SER A 44 -45.80 18.41 3.35
C SER A 44 -47.22 18.42 3.94
N LYS A 45 -47.78 19.62 4.14
CA LYS A 45 -49.19 19.80 4.49
C LYS A 45 -50.06 19.32 3.31
N LYS A 46 -50.83 18.25 3.50
CA LYS A 46 -51.88 17.81 2.58
C LYS A 46 -52.89 18.94 2.37
N LYS A 47 -53.05 19.38 1.12
CA LYS A 47 -54.13 20.27 0.66
C LYS A 47 -55.35 19.40 0.31
N LYS A 48 -56.52 19.75 0.86
CA LYS A 48 -57.83 19.16 0.55
C LYS A 48 -58.19 19.38 -0.94
N GLY A 49 -58.70 18.34 -1.60
CA GLY A 49 -59.34 18.39 -2.92
C GLY A 49 -60.14 17.11 -3.17
N LYS A 50 -61.40 17.25 -3.59
CA LYS A 50 -62.50 16.27 -3.67
C LYS A 50 -62.55 15.50 -5.02
N ALA A 51 -63.08 14.26 -4.95
CA ALA A 51 -63.93 13.47 -5.88
C ALA A 51 -63.47 13.23 -7.35
N ALA A 52 -63.75 12.12 -8.05
CA ALA A 52 -64.66 10.98 -7.90
C ALA A 52 -64.07 9.72 -8.59
N SER A 53 -64.36 8.52 -8.08
CA SER A 53 -65.20 7.45 -8.66
C SER A 53 -64.40 6.29 -9.29
N ASP A 54 -64.32 5.19 -8.55
CA ASP A 54 -64.66 3.82 -8.95
C ASP A 54 -63.80 2.79 -8.21
N SER A 55 -64.52 1.88 -7.56
CA SER A 55 -64.09 0.72 -6.79
C SER A 55 -64.74 -0.52 -7.43
N PRO A 56 -64.48 -1.79 -7.04
CA PRO A 56 -63.63 -2.25 -5.93
C PRO A 56 -62.74 -3.47 -6.28
N GLU A 57 -61.77 -3.79 -5.41
CA GLU A 57 -61.61 -5.18 -4.96
C GLU A 57 -60.97 -5.20 -3.56
N GLN A 58 -61.65 -5.92 -2.66
CA GLN A 58 -61.34 -6.10 -1.25
C GLN A 58 -60.28 -7.18 -1.07
N VAL A 59 -59.48 -7.14 0.01
CA VAL A 59 -59.45 -8.18 1.05
C VAL A 59 -58.74 -7.61 2.29
N THR A 60 -59.46 -7.70 3.41
CA THR A 60 -59.16 -7.40 4.81
C THR A 60 -58.05 -8.26 5.41
N LEU A 61 -57.36 -7.77 6.45
CA LEU A 61 -57.11 -8.50 7.70
C LEU A 61 -56.74 -7.55 8.85
N GLU A 62 -57.20 -7.93 10.03
CA GLU A 62 -57.48 -7.11 11.22
C GLU A 62 -56.26 -6.73 12.08
N GLU A 63 -56.37 -5.57 12.73
CA GLU A 63 -55.48 -5.06 13.77
C GLU A 63 -55.99 -5.51 15.15
N LYS A 64 -55.15 -6.22 15.93
CA LYS A 64 -55.32 -6.36 17.37
C LYS A 64 -54.15 -5.71 18.08
N ALA A 65 -54.44 -4.60 18.75
CA ALA A 65 -53.55 -3.90 19.64
C ALA A 65 -53.38 -4.66 20.97
N THR A 66 -52.14 -4.78 21.42
CA THR A 66 -51.81 -4.95 22.84
C THR A 66 -50.63 -4.06 23.18
N ALA A 67 -50.91 -3.06 24.00
CA ALA A 67 -49.93 -2.18 24.61
C ALA A 67 -49.14 -2.95 25.68
N GLY A 68 -47.83 -2.92 25.58
CA GLY A 68 -46.89 -3.38 26.60
C GLY A 68 -45.69 -2.46 26.60
N ALA A 69 -45.66 -1.52 27.55
CA ALA A 69 -44.53 -0.65 27.78
C ALA A 69 -43.34 -1.46 28.32
N ALA A 70 -42.20 -1.40 27.64
CA ALA A 70 -40.90 -1.86 28.13
C ALA A 70 -39.96 -0.65 28.23
N PRO A 71 -39.10 -0.56 29.26
CA PRO A 71 -38.41 0.66 29.61
C PRO A 71 -37.30 0.98 28.61
N SER A 72 -37.21 2.25 28.22
CA SER A 72 -36.09 2.79 27.44
C SER A 72 -34.81 2.65 28.26
N VAL A 73 -33.99 1.65 27.90
CA VAL A 73 -32.57 1.63 28.29
C VAL A 73 -31.92 2.81 27.58
N GLU A 74 -31.71 3.87 28.34
CA GLU A 74 -30.98 5.06 27.95
C GLU A 74 -29.53 4.64 27.69
N GLN A 75 -29.24 4.22 26.45
CA GLN A 75 -27.87 4.01 25.99
C GLN A 75 -27.18 5.38 25.98
N LYS A 76 -26.40 5.63 27.02
CA LYS A 76 -25.35 6.65 27.05
C LYS A 76 -24.47 6.44 25.81
N LYS A 77 -24.74 7.19 24.74
CA LYS A 77 -23.80 7.34 23.62
C LYS A 77 -22.61 8.13 24.15
N THR A 78 -21.64 7.43 24.71
CA THR A 78 -20.26 7.91 24.66
C THR A 78 -19.93 8.10 23.19
N SER A 79 -19.64 9.33 22.78
CA SER A 79 -19.07 9.60 21.46
C SER A 79 -17.72 8.88 21.40
N GLU A 80 -17.70 7.65 20.92
CA GLU A 80 -16.46 6.91 20.71
C GLU A 80 -15.60 7.70 19.73
N ASN A 81 -14.41 8.05 20.19
CA ASN A 81 -13.45 8.78 19.39
C ASN A 81 -12.90 7.82 18.34
N VAL A 82 -13.23 8.02 17.07
CA VAL A 82 -12.81 7.15 15.98
C VAL A 82 -11.28 7.18 15.86
N PRO A 83 -10.58 6.02 15.90
CA PRO A 83 -9.12 5.99 15.81
C PRO A 83 -8.64 6.55 14.47
N VAL A 84 -7.38 7.02 14.42
CA VAL A 84 -6.86 7.72 13.24
C VAL A 84 -7.02 6.94 11.93
N PHE A 85 -6.72 5.64 11.95
CA PHE A 85 -6.93 4.78 10.79
C PHE A 85 -8.42 4.43 10.56
N GLY A 86 -9.27 4.53 11.57
CA GLY A 86 -10.71 4.29 11.43
C GLY A 86 -11.48 5.44 10.79
N GLN A 87 -10.87 6.61 10.62
CA GLN A 87 -11.53 7.81 10.09
C GLN A 87 -11.92 7.66 8.61
N ASN A 88 -11.13 6.91 7.83
CA ASN A 88 -11.36 6.67 6.40
C ASN A 88 -11.48 7.97 5.60
N ASN A 89 -10.57 8.91 5.84
CA ASN A 89 -10.55 10.17 5.11
C ASN A 89 -10.20 9.94 3.64
N ALA A 90 -10.69 10.82 2.75
CA ALA A 90 -10.36 10.77 1.32
C ALA A 90 -8.88 11.10 1.01
N LYS A 91 -8.03 11.31 2.01
CA LYS A 91 -6.63 11.70 1.84
C LYS A 91 -5.83 10.52 1.29
N ARG A 92 -5.00 10.79 0.30
CA ARG A 92 -4.07 9.81 -0.28
C ARG A 92 -2.67 10.37 -0.43
N LEU A 93 -1.68 9.52 -0.32
CA LEU A 93 -0.32 9.85 -0.76
C LEU A 93 0.05 8.92 -1.90
N VAL A 94 0.44 9.49 -3.04
CA VAL A 94 1.04 8.75 -4.16
C VAL A 94 2.55 8.94 -4.10
N ILE A 95 3.28 7.84 -3.95
CA ILE A 95 4.74 7.81 -3.95
C ILE A 95 5.17 7.22 -5.29
N ALA A 96 5.79 8.05 -6.13
CA ALA A 96 6.38 7.60 -7.39
C ALA A 96 7.82 7.15 -7.15
N VAL A 97 8.12 5.93 -7.59
CA VAL A 97 9.40 5.26 -7.39
C VAL A 97 9.92 4.80 -8.74
N LEU A 98 11.15 5.17 -9.07
CA LEU A 98 11.90 4.65 -10.18
C LEU A 98 12.70 3.43 -9.69
N ARG A 99 12.38 2.24 -10.20
CA ARG A 99 13.06 1.00 -9.83
C ARG A 99 14.04 0.62 -10.93
N GLU A 100 15.32 0.64 -10.61
CA GLU A 100 16.40 0.28 -11.53
C GLU A 100 16.95 -1.09 -11.17
N VAL A 101 17.00 -2.00 -12.14
CA VAL A 101 17.69 -3.28 -12.00
C VAL A 101 19.20 -3.01 -12.02
N ILE A 102 19.91 -3.32 -10.95
CA ILE A 102 21.36 -3.09 -10.80
C ILE A 102 22.18 -4.39 -10.81
N ALA A 103 21.51 -5.53 -10.65
CA ALA A 103 22.08 -6.87 -10.81
C ALA A 103 21.00 -7.79 -11.41
N PRO A 104 21.35 -8.97 -11.96
CA PRO A 104 20.38 -9.90 -12.53
C PRO A 104 19.13 -10.08 -11.65
N PHE A 105 17.97 -9.73 -12.20
CA PHE A 105 16.69 -9.81 -11.50
C PHE A 105 15.83 -10.92 -12.09
N ILE A 106 15.47 -11.90 -11.27
CA ILE A 106 14.70 -13.06 -11.70
C ILE A 106 13.25 -12.87 -11.30
N ASP A 107 12.41 -12.63 -12.31
CA ASP A 107 10.98 -12.44 -12.16
C ASP A 107 10.17 -13.61 -12.76
N ARG A 108 10.28 -14.78 -12.15
CA ARG A 108 9.65 -16.03 -12.64
C ARG A 108 8.13 -15.98 -12.60
N SER A 109 7.49 -16.52 -13.63
CA SER A 109 6.07 -16.86 -13.64
C SER A 109 5.84 -18.25 -13.00
N GLU A 110 4.67 -18.86 -13.24
CA GLU A 110 4.45 -20.29 -12.97
C GLU A 110 5.35 -21.17 -13.85
N ASP A 111 5.72 -20.67 -15.03
CA ASP A 111 6.81 -21.20 -15.84
C ASP A 111 8.15 -20.61 -15.35
N PRO A 112 9.08 -21.44 -14.85
CA PRO A 112 10.39 -20.99 -14.36
C PRO A 112 11.33 -20.47 -15.45
N GLU A 113 11.04 -20.72 -16.73
CA GLU A 113 11.87 -20.29 -17.87
C GLU A 113 11.43 -18.94 -18.46
N GLU A 114 10.28 -18.40 -18.05
CA GLU A 114 9.73 -17.16 -18.61
C GLU A 114 9.51 -16.06 -17.58
N THR A 115 9.94 -14.87 -17.96
CA THR A 115 9.54 -13.61 -17.34
C THR A 115 8.09 -13.28 -17.72
N ILE A 116 7.33 -12.73 -16.79
CA ILE A 116 5.96 -12.28 -17.06
C ILE A 116 6.01 -11.08 -18.03
N SER A 117 5.28 -11.19 -19.14
CA SER A 117 5.23 -10.15 -20.17
C SER A 117 3.80 -9.86 -20.62
N ILE A 118 3.60 -8.65 -21.15
CA ILE A 118 2.34 -8.23 -21.78
C ILE A 118 2.64 -7.47 -23.07
N ARG A 119 1.64 -7.36 -23.95
CA ARG A 119 1.74 -6.55 -25.17
C ARG A 119 1.14 -5.16 -24.97
N VAL A 120 1.92 -4.11 -25.25
CA VAL A 120 1.52 -2.70 -25.16
C VAL A 120 2.04 -1.94 -26.39
N ASN A 121 1.12 -1.32 -27.15
CA ASN A 121 1.44 -0.62 -28.41
C ASN A 121 2.29 -1.49 -29.35
N ASP A 122 1.85 -2.74 -29.59
CA ASP A 122 2.53 -3.77 -30.41
C ASP A 122 3.90 -4.28 -29.89
N ARG A 123 4.35 -3.79 -28.74
CA ARG A 123 5.61 -4.19 -28.10
C ARG A 123 5.36 -5.21 -27.00
N GLU A 124 6.21 -6.20 -26.90
CA GLU A 124 6.25 -7.08 -25.72
C GLU A 124 7.12 -6.44 -24.65
N ILE A 125 6.52 -6.12 -23.50
CA ILE A 125 7.19 -5.51 -22.35
C ILE A 125 7.12 -6.45 -21.15
N ILE A 126 8.07 -6.29 -20.23
CA ILE A 126 8.08 -7.03 -18.98
C ILE A 126 7.05 -6.42 -18.03
N GLU A 127 6.24 -7.26 -17.39
CA GLU A 127 5.42 -6.90 -16.25
C GLU A 127 6.02 -7.52 -14.99
N VAL A 128 6.22 -6.71 -13.96
CA VAL A 128 6.45 -7.19 -12.60
C VAL A 128 5.16 -7.03 -11.81
N PRO A 129 4.46 -8.13 -11.47
CA PRO A 129 3.22 -8.05 -10.71
C PRO A 129 3.39 -7.35 -9.36
N ALA A 130 2.42 -6.50 -9.03
CA ALA A 130 2.39 -5.71 -7.79
C ALA A 130 2.76 -6.52 -6.52
N ARG A 131 2.24 -7.76 -6.42
CA ARG A 131 2.47 -8.66 -5.29
C ARG A 131 3.95 -8.94 -5.03
N LYS A 132 4.76 -9.06 -6.07
CA LYS A 132 6.18 -9.41 -5.92
C LYS A 132 6.99 -8.27 -5.30
N MET A 133 6.69 -7.03 -5.67
CA MET A 133 7.25 -5.84 -5.03
C MET A 133 6.71 -5.66 -3.60
N LYS A 134 5.37 -5.68 -3.46
CA LYS A 134 4.68 -5.52 -2.18
C LYS A 134 5.17 -6.52 -1.13
N SER A 135 5.37 -7.78 -1.49
CA SER A 135 5.73 -8.84 -0.53
C SER A 135 7.12 -8.62 0.06
N LYS A 136 8.10 -8.19 -0.74
CA LYS A 136 9.47 -7.92 -0.26
C LYS A 136 9.51 -6.69 0.64
N GLU A 137 8.76 -5.65 0.29
CA GLU A 137 8.66 -4.42 1.09
C GLU A 137 7.87 -4.64 2.38
N LYS A 138 6.81 -5.45 2.34
CA LYS A 138 6.09 -5.91 3.55
C LYS A 138 7.02 -6.70 4.48
N LEU A 139 7.84 -7.60 3.95
CA LEU A 139 8.83 -8.35 4.74
C LEU A 139 9.90 -7.42 5.36
N ALA A 140 10.35 -6.39 4.63
CA ALA A 140 11.25 -5.38 5.18
C ALA A 140 10.57 -4.61 6.33
N GLY A 141 9.30 -4.21 6.16
CA GLY A 141 8.48 -3.61 7.21
C GLY A 141 8.34 -4.49 8.45
N LEU A 142 8.15 -5.80 8.29
CA LEU A 142 8.13 -6.75 9.41
C LEU A 142 9.46 -6.81 10.16
N ARG A 143 10.60 -6.80 9.46
CA ARG A 143 11.93 -6.77 10.11
C ARG A 143 12.09 -5.51 10.96
N LEU A 144 11.63 -4.36 10.46
CA LEU A 144 11.63 -3.12 11.23
C LEU A 144 10.70 -3.21 12.45
N CYS A 145 9.49 -3.74 12.28
CA CYS A 145 8.56 -3.92 13.40
C CYS A 145 9.13 -4.83 14.50
N ARG A 146 9.84 -5.90 14.12
CA ARG A 146 10.57 -6.77 15.05
C ARG A 146 11.71 -6.02 15.75
N ALA A 147 12.51 -5.27 14.99
CA ALA A 147 13.63 -4.49 15.55
C ALA A 147 13.19 -3.45 16.59
N TYR A 148 11.98 -2.90 16.45
CA TYR A 148 11.41 -1.94 17.40
C TYR A 148 10.44 -2.55 18.42
N GLY A 149 10.25 -3.88 18.42
CA GLY A 149 9.42 -4.58 19.40
C GLY A 149 7.93 -4.24 19.32
N VAL A 150 7.42 -3.96 18.12
CA VAL A 150 6.02 -3.53 17.88
C VAL A 150 5.18 -4.56 17.14
N ILE A 151 5.61 -5.81 17.17
CA ILE A 151 4.90 -6.95 16.58
C ILE A 151 4.95 -8.11 17.57
N ASP A 152 3.92 -8.96 17.53
CA ASP A 152 3.90 -10.17 18.36
C ASP A 152 5.05 -11.12 18.00
N ALA A 153 5.59 -11.83 18.98
CA ALA A 153 6.64 -12.81 18.79
C ALA A 153 6.15 -14.04 18.00
N SER A 154 4.87 -14.40 18.10
CA SER A 154 4.26 -15.50 17.34
C SER A 154 3.91 -15.10 15.90
N TYR A 155 3.93 -13.82 15.55
CA TYR A 155 3.57 -13.38 14.20
C TYR A 155 4.48 -14.00 13.14
N GLU A 156 3.86 -14.77 12.25
CA GLU A 156 4.49 -15.34 11.07
C GLU A 156 3.81 -14.87 9.77
N TYR A 157 4.62 -14.45 8.81
CA TYR A 157 4.11 -13.97 7.53
C TYR A 157 3.46 -15.12 6.75
N ASN A 158 2.24 -14.91 6.27
CA ASN A 158 1.36 -15.92 5.64
C ASN A 158 0.90 -17.06 6.56
N ALA A 159 1.09 -16.94 7.88
CA ALA A 159 0.62 -17.90 8.88
C ALA A 159 0.04 -17.20 10.12
N VAL A 160 -0.62 -16.05 9.91
CA VAL A 160 -1.29 -15.31 10.98
C VAL A 160 -2.51 -16.12 11.45
N SER A 161 -2.57 -16.38 12.74
CA SER A 161 -3.51 -17.33 13.35
C SER A 161 -4.46 -16.71 14.36
N THR A 162 -4.15 -15.52 14.90
CA THR A 162 -4.97 -14.85 15.91
C THR A 162 -5.16 -13.36 15.60
N GLN A 163 -6.26 -12.76 16.08
CA GLN A 163 -6.51 -11.32 15.97
C GLN A 163 -5.43 -10.45 16.65
N VAL A 164 -4.85 -10.93 17.76
CA VAL A 164 -3.82 -10.22 18.51
C VAL A 164 -2.57 -9.98 17.65
N GLU A 165 -2.18 -10.97 16.85
CA GLU A 165 -1.06 -10.89 15.91
C GLU A 165 -1.26 -9.77 14.87
N MET A 166 -2.50 -9.49 14.47
CA MET A 166 -2.84 -8.48 13.47
C MET A 166 -2.68 -7.03 13.98
N ALA A 167 -2.65 -6.82 15.30
CA ALA A 167 -2.58 -5.50 15.91
C ALA A 167 -1.17 -4.89 15.85
N ASN A 168 -0.55 -4.82 14.68
CA ASN A 168 0.80 -4.28 14.48
C ASN A 168 0.86 -3.27 13.30
N PRO A 169 1.88 -2.39 13.26
CA PRO A 169 2.00 -1.36 12.23
C PRO A 169 1.95 -1.89 10.79
N ASN A 170 2.59 -3.04 10.55
CA ASN A 170 2.75 -3.59 9.21
C ASN A 170 1.45 -4.22 8.70
N SER A 171 0.71 -4.92 9.55
CA SER A 171 -0.59 -5.50 9.21
C SER A 171 -1.64 -4.44 8.91
N VAL A 172 -1.67 -3.33 9.66
CA VAL A 172 -2.61 -2.23 9.40
C VAL A 172 -2.36 -1.52 8.07
N LEU A 173 -1.10 -1.46 7.63
CA LEU A 173 -0.74 -0.80 6.37
C LEU A 173 -0.84 -1.75 5.17
N PHE A 174 -0.29 -2.96 5.25
CA PHE A 174 -0.23 -3.90 4.13
C PHE A 174 -1.41 -4.88 4.07
N GLY A 175 -2.23 -4.92 5.12
CA GLY A 175 -3.34 -5.85 5.29
C GLY A 175 -2.88 -7.24 5.70
N ASP A 176 -3.74 -7.95 6.42
CA ASP A 176 -3.63 -9.36 6.80
C ASP A 176 -5.02 -9.94 7.02
N SER A 177 -5.11 -11.26 7.07
CA SER A 177 -6.35 -11.97 7.39
C SER A 177 -6.04 -13.20 8.24
N VAL A 178 -6.91 -13.48 9.20
CA VAL A 178 -6.95 -14.71 9.98
C VAL A 178 -8.13 -15.54 9.47
N VAL A 179 -7.85 -16.78 9.10
CA VAL A 179 -8.86 -17.75 8.66
C VAL A 179 -8.60 -19.06 9.39
N VAL A 180 -9.09 -19.15 10.62
CA VAL A 180 -9.08 -20.39 11.42
C VAL A 180 -10.54 -20.76 11.69
N GLN A 181 -10.86 -22.05 11.83
CA GLN A 181 -12.25 -22.55 11.88
C GLN A 181 -13.15 -21.87 12.95
N SER A 182 -12.56 -21.28 13.99
CA SER A 182 -13.26 -20.58 15.08
C SER A 182 -13.11 -19.04 15.06
N GLU A 183 -12.24 -18.49 14.21
CA GLU A 183 -11.88 -17.07 14.24
C GLU A 183 -11.64 -16.56 12.81
N SER A 184 -12.37 -15.50 12.44
CA SER A 184 -12.20 -14.83 11.15
C SER A 184 -12.06 -13.34 11.35
N ALA A 185 -10.94 -12.79 10.92
CA ALA A 185 -10.64 -11.37 11.00
C ALA A 185 -9.87 -10.93 9.75
N MET A 186 -10.14 -9.72 9.27
CA MET A 186 -9.47 -9.19 8.09
C MET A 186 -9.19 -7.70 8.25
N LEU A 187 -7.93 -7.32 8.03
CA LEU A 187 -7.51 -5.95 7.86
C LEU A 187 -7.25 -5.69 6.37
N PRO A 188 -8.02 -4.82 5.72
CA PRO A 188 -7.75 -4.45 4.34
C PRO A 188 -6.44 -3.65 4.26
N SER A 189 -5.70 -3.85 3.16
CA SER A 189 -4.47 -3.10 2.88
C SER A 189 -4.80 -1.63 2.64
N ARG A 190 -4.12 -0.71 3.34
CA ARG A 190 -4.14 0.73 3.06
C ARG A 190 -3.12 1.15 2.03
N VAL A 191 -2.05 0.37 1.89
CA VAL A 191 -1.03 0.59 0.89
C VAL A 191 -1.38 -0.21 -0.37
N LYS A 192 -1.58 0.48 -1.48
CA LYS A 192 -1.91 -0.09 -2.79
C LYS A 192 -0.69 -0.05 -3.70
N TYR A 193 -0.51 -1.14 -4.43
CA TYR A 193 0.55 -1.29 -5.42
C TYR A 193 -0.10 -1.59 -6.77
N SER A 194 0.44 -0.98 -7.82
CA SER A 194 0.19 -1.36 -9.20
C SER A 194 1.32 -2.24 -9.73
N SER A 195 1.04 -3.06 -10.75
CA SER A 195 2.09 -3.74 -11.50
C SER A 195 3.03 -2.71 -12.12
N SER A 196 4.31 -3.06 -12.20
CA SER A 196 5.34 -2.19 -12.78
C SER A 196 5.79 -2.76 -14.12
N TYR A 197 5.93 -1.91 -15.12
CA TYR A 197 6.14 -2.29 -16.51
C TYR A 197 7.47 -1.74 -17.03
N SER A 198 8.19 -2.54 -17.82
CA SER A 198 9.42 -2.05 -18.44
C SER A 198 9.10 -0.99 -19.49
N LEU A 199 9.99 -0.02 -19.65
CA LEU A 199 9.85 1.04 -20.65
C LEU A 199 10.34 0.62 -22.04
N ARG A 200 11.22 -0.39 -22.09
CA ARG A 200 11.78 -0.98 -23.30
C ARG A 200 11.29 -2.40 -23.49
N GLU A 201 11.45 -2.91 -24.70
CA GLU A 201 11.01 -4.24 -25.11
C GLU A 201 11.76 -5.37 -24.42
N ARG A 202 11.03 -6.44 -24.05
CA ARG A 202 11.55 -7.63 -23.36
C ARG A 202 12.79 -8.20 -24.04
N VAL A 203 12.78 -8.32 -25.38
CA VAL A 203 13.87 -8.90 -26.16
C VAL A 203 15.22 -8.19 -25.96
N ARG A 204 15.21 -6.92 -25.56
CA ARG A 204 16.43 -6.14 -25.27
C ARG A 204 16.82 -6.18 -23.78
N LEU A 205 15.94 -6.70 -22.93
CA LEU A 205 16.03 -6.59 -21.47
C LEU A 205 16.18 -7.93 -20.77
N THR A 206 15.96 -9.05 -21.45
CA THR A 206 16.11 -10.38 -20.87
C THR A 206 17.26 -11.17 -21.47
N ASN A 207 17.80 -12.10 -20.68
CA ASN A 207 18.74 -13.11 -21.14
C ASN A 207 18.55 -14.38 -20.29
N LYS A 208 19.15 -15.51 -20.69
CA LYS A 208 19.06 -16.78 -19.96
C LYS A 208 20.33 -17.07 -19.18
N LEU A 209 20.19 -17.34 -17.88
CA LEU A 209 21.25 -17.92 -17.05
C LEU A 209 21.08 -19.43 -17.04
N THR A 210 22.13 -20.17 -17.41
CA THR A 210 22.19 -21.62 -17.25
C THR A 210 22.93 -21.95 -15.97
N HIS A 211 22.26 -22.59 -15.02
CA HIS A 211 22.89 -23.10 -13.81
C HIS A 211 23.36 -24.53 -14.06
N ASN A 212 24.67 -24.76 -13.92
CA ASN A 212 25.24 -26.10 -13.88
C ASN A 212 25.24 -26.57 -12.42
N ALA A 213 24.57 -27.68 -12.13
CA ALA A 213 24.74 -28.35 -10.84
C ALA A 213 26.02 -29.20 -10.89
N LEU A 214 27.06 -28.73 -10.21
CA LEU A 214 28.30 -29.48 -10.05
C LEU A 214 28.12 -30.52 -8.92
N SER A 215 28.68 -31.72 -9.11
CA SER A 215 28.87 -32.68 -8.01
C SER A 215 29.95 -32.18 -7.04
N GLU A 216 30.05 -32.83 -5.89
CA GLU A 216 31.13 -32.60 -4.92
C GLU A 216 32.53 -32.75 -5.54
N GLN A 217 32.67 -33.55 -6.59
CA GLN A 217 33.91 -33.71 -7.35
C GLN A 217 34.11 -32.65 -8.44
N GLY A 218 33.26 -31.62 -8.50
CA GLY A 218 33.32 -30.55 -9.50
C GLY A 218 32.90 -30.97 -10.91
N THR A 219 32.30 -32.16 -11.07
CA THR A 219 31.87 -32.68 -12.39
C THR A 219 30.35 -32.78 -12.47
N MET A 220 29.76 -32.71 -13.66
CA MET A 220 28.32 -32.98 -13.83
C MET A 220 27.99 -34.48 -13.86
N TRP A 221 28.94 -35.37 -13.52
CA TRP A 221 28.77 -36.81 -13.66
C TRP A 221 28.00 -37.41 -12.47
N ASP A 222 26.87 -38.06 -12.75
CA ASP A 222 26.13 -38.84 -11.76
C ASP A 222 26.69 -40.26 -11.72
N ARG A 223 27.42 -40.62 -10.65
CA ARG A 223 28.02 -41.94 -10.50
C ARG A 223 26.99 -43.06 -10.33
N GLU A 224 25.82 -42.77 -9.74
CA GLU A 224 24.77 -43.78 -9.54
C GLU A 224 24.02 -44.06 -10.84
N LYS A 225 23.80 -43.03 -11.67
CA LYS A 225 23.06 -43.16 -12.93
C LYS A 225 23.95 -43.36 -14.16
N GLY A 226 25.27 -43.29 -14.02
CA GLY A 226 26.25 -43.47 -15.11
C GLY A 226 26.08 -42.47 -16.26
N LYS A 227 25.52 -41.29 -15.99
CA LYS A 227 25.18 -40.26 -16.98
C LYS A 227 25.51 -38.88 -16.43
N HIS A 228 25.75 -37.91 -17.31
CA HIS A 228 25.79 -36.50 -16.88
C HIS A 228 24.40 -36.07 -16.37
N ARG A 229 24.34 -35.40 -15.22
CA ARG A 229 23.11 -34.78 -14.72
C ARG A 229 22.63 -33.74 -15.72
N GLN A 230 21.41 -33.92 -16.23
CA GLN A 230 20.68 -32.92 -17.02
C GLN A 230 19.95 -31.91 -16.12
N SER A 231 20.50 -31.55 -14.96
CA SER A 231 19.98 -30.41 -14.21
C SER A 231 20.55 -29.12 -14.78
N LEU A 232 20.31 -28.87 -16.08
CA LEU A 232 20.43 -27.54 -16.67
C LEU A 232 19.14 -26.84 -16.33
N PHE A 233 19.14 -26.06 -15.24
CA PHE A 233 18.04 -25.13 -15.01
C PHE A 233 18.40 -23.85 -15.74
N SER A 234 17.66 -23.57 -16.81
CA SER A 234 17.70 -22.27 -17.46
C SER A 234 16.69 -21.36 -16.76
N SER A 235 17.11 -20.16 -16.37
CA SER A 235 16.18 -19.15 -15.87
C SER A 235 16.41 -17.87 -16.64
N GLU A 236 15.33 -17.35 -17.22
CA GLU A 236 15.36 -16.01 -17.78
C GLU A 236 15.52 -14.99 -16.64
N TYR A 237 16.38 -14.01 -16.85
CA TYR A 237 16.62 -12.91 -15.94
C TYR A 237 16.57 -11.59 -16.70
N ILE A 238 16.21 -10.55 -15.96
CA ILE A 238 16.15 -9.18 -16.42
C ILE A 238 17.54 -8.55 -16.21
N LEU A 239 18.03 -7.91 -17.25
CA LEU A 239 19.36 -7.32 -17.33
C LEU A 239 19.47 -6.05 -16.48
N PRO A 240 20.66 -5.78 -15.89
CA PRO A 240 20.96 -4.49 -15.28
C PRO A 240 20.74 -3.31 -16.24
N GLY A 241 20.33 -2.17 -15.69
CA GLY A 241 19.92 -0.97 -16.43
C GLY A 241 18.44 -0.96 -16.84
N THR A 242 17.70 -2.03 -16.60
CA THR A 242 16.25 -2.05 -16.83
C THR A 242 15.53 -1.16 -15.82
N ILE A 243 14.60 -0.32 -16.29
CA ILE A 243 13.87 0.64 -15.46
C ILE A 243 12.37 0.29 -15.44
N PHE A 244 11.81 0.31 -14.24
CA PHE A 244 10.39 0.13 -13.95
C PHE A 244 9.87 1.33 -13.12
N PRO A 245 9.11 2.26 -13.72
CA PRO A 245 8.31 3.20 -12.95
C PRO A 245 7.33 2.44 -12.05
N SER A 246 7.08 2.92 -10.84
CA SER A 246 6.21 2.26 -9.87
C SER A 246 5.51 3.32 -9.03
N PHE A 247 4.22 3.11 -8.76
CA PHE A 247 3.40 4.04 -8.00
C PHE A 247 2.76 3.30 -6.83
N ILE A 248 2.98 3.83 -5.63
CA ILE A 248 2.50 3.27 -4.37
C ILE A 248 1.56 4.28 -3.74
N VAL A 249 0.37 3.84 -3.38
CA VAL A 249 -0.66 4.72 -2.82
C VAL A 249 -0.91 4.35 -1.38
N ILE A 250 -0.94 5.33 -0.48
CA ILE A 250 -1.32 5.15 0.92
C ILE A 250 -2.68 5.82 1.12
N ASP A 251 -3.71 5.02 1.41
CA ASP A 251 -5.05 5.48 1.77
C ASP A 251 -5.09 5.93 3.25
N ASP A 252 -5.66 7.11 3.49
CA ASP A 252 -5.76 7.77 4.81
C ASP A 252 -4.42 7.77 5.59
N PRO A 253 -3.37 8.39 5.02
CA PRO A 253 -2.02 8.30 5.56
C PRO A 253 -1.86 9.12 6.84
N THR A 254 -1.09 8.58 7.78
CA THR A 254 -0.53 9.32 8.93
C THR A 254 0.93 9.67 8.69
N PRO A 255 1.48 10.65 9.44
CA PRO A 255 2.90 10.97 9.40
C PRO A 255 3.81 9.75 9.59
N GLU A 256 3.49 8.92 10.58
CA GLU A 256 4.26 7.72 10.86
C GLU A 256 4.13 6.65 9.77
N SER A 257 2.94 6.53 9.15
CA SER A 257 2.73 5.58 8.06
C SER A 257 3.60 5.91 6.85
N LEU A 258 3.76 7.21 6.53
CA LEU A 258 4.64 7.63 5.44
C LEU A 258 6.08 7.23 5.75
N VAL A 259 6.58 7.53 6.96
CA VAL A 259 7.94 7.13 7.37
C VAL A 259 8.13 5.62 7.29
N HIS A 260 7.15 4.83 7.75
CA HIS A 260 7.20 3.37 7.64
C HIS A 260 7.38 2.91 6.19
N ILE A 261 6.60 3.44 5.25
CA ILE A 261 6.71 3.09 3.83
C ILE A 261 8.00 3.57 3.19
N LEU A 262 8.50 4.76 3.54
CA LEU A 262 9.82 5.22 3.11
C LEU A 262 10.93 4.26 3.55
N MET A 263 10.84 3.70 4.76
CA MET A 263 11.80 2.71 5.24
C MET A 263 11.64 1.35 4.54
N CYS A 264 10.42 0.89 4.28
CA CYS A 264 10.17 -0.34 3.52
C CYS A 264 10.74 -0.27 2.09
N LEU A 265 10.70 0.91 1.46
CA LEU A 265 11.25 1.15 0.12
C LEU A 265 12.78 1.10 0.04
N ARG A 266 13.47 0.97 1.18
CA ARG A 266 14.91 0.71 1.22
C ARG A 266 15.27 -0.76 0.96
N GLU A 267 14.29 -1.65 0.81
CA GLU A 267 14.55 -3.01 0.35
C GLU A 267 15.21 -2.97 -1.04
N THR A 268 16.20 -3.82 -1.26
CA THR A 268 16.97 -3.87 -2.51
C THR A 268 17.02 -5.27 -3.12
N ARG A 269 16.45 -6.27 -2.42
CA ARG A 269 16.50 -7.68 -2.78
C ARG A 269 15.12 -8.16 -3.21
N TYR A 270 14.89 -8.15 -4.50
CA TYR A 270 13.63 -8.55 -5.12
C TYR A 270 13.74 -9.85 -5.90
N GLY A 271 12.60 -10.50 -6.15
CA GLY A 271 12.54 -11.73 -6.93
C GLY A 271 12.97 -12.99 -6.18
N ALA A 272 13.21 -14.04 -6.95
CA ALA A 272 13.69 -15.33 -6.45
C ALA A 272 15.13 -15.21 -5.92
N GLN A 273 15.40 -15.78 -4.75
CA GLN A 273 16.75 -15.81 -4.21
C GLN A 273 17.60 -16.77 -5.04
N THR A 274 18.59 -16.25 -5.74
CA THR A 274 19.76 -17.04 -6.12
C THR A 274 20.80 -16.89 -5.02
N SER A 275 21.51 -17.96 -4.69
CA SER A 275 22.56 -18.00 -3.66
C SER A 275 23.76 -17.07 -3.94
N ILE A 276 23.72 -16.31 -5.03
CA ILE A 276 24.83 -15.54 -5.58
C ILE A 276 24.51 -14.04 -5.77
N THR A 277 23.25 -13.60 -5.58
CA THR A 277 22.88 -12.19 -5.83
C THR A 277 22.63 -11.42 -4.54
N GLY A 278 23.39 -10.33 -4.38
CA GLY A 278 23.17 -9.31 -3.35
C GLY A 278 22.01 -8.37 -3.71
N PRO A 279 22.10 -7.07 -3.38
CA PRO A 279 21.16 -6.06 -3.91
C PRO A 279 21.02 -6.17 -5.43
N ASN A 280 19.78 -6.21 -5.94
CA ASN A 280 19.49 -6.35 -7.37
C ASN A 280 18.55 -5.29 -7.94
N ILE A 281 17.81 -4.57 -7.10
CA ILE A 281 17.03 -3.40 -7.51
C ILE A 281 17.38 -2.21 -6.62
N LYS A 282 17.59 -1.06 -7.24
CA LYS A 282 17.70 0.23 -6.59
C LYS A 282 16.37 0.98 -6.73
N ASN A 283 15.74 1.28 -5.60
CA ASN A 283 14.55 2.12 -5.57
C ASN A 283 14.97 3.58 -5.39
N THR A 284 14.48 4.46 -6.26
CA THR A 284 14.67 5.91 -6.17
C THR A 284 13.30 6.57 -6.08
N ILE A 285 12.99 7.24 -4.98
CA ILE A 285 11.74 8.00 -4.87
C ILE A 285 11.92 9.30 -5.65
N VAL A 286 11.04 9.56 -6.63
CA VAL A 286 11.17 10.69 -7.56
C VAL A 286 10.11 11.75 -7.37
N ALA A 287 8.97 11.39 -6.78
CA ALA A 287 7.93 12.33 -6.40
C ALA A 287 7.04 11.76 -5.29
N ILE A 288 6.48 12.66 -4.47
CA ILE A 288 5.40 12.34 -3.53
C ILE A 288 4.27 13.35 -3.73
N LEU A 289 3.07 12.87 -4.03
CA LEU A 289 1.87 13.69 -4.23
C LEU A 289 0.87 13.46 -3.10
N GLY A 290 0.50 14.52 -2.39
CA GLY A 290 -0.67 14.53 -1.51
C GLY A 290 -1.91 14.98 -2.27
N CYS A 291 -2.91 14.11 -2.40
CA CYS A 291 -4.16 14.37 -3.13
C CYS A 291 -5.37 13.72 -2.44
N GLN A 292 -6.57 14.29 -2.62
CA GLN A 292 -7.82 13.63 -2.21
C GLN A 292 -8.31 12.61 -3.25
N ASN A 293 -8.07 12.89 -4.53
CA ASN A 293 -8.38 11.99 -5.62
C ASN A 293 -7.08 11.51 -6.25
N GLU A 294 -6.86 10.20 -6.24
CA GLU A 294 -5.70 9.60 -6.88
C GLU A 294 -5.74 9.93 -8.39
N PRO A 295 -4.65 10.47 -8.95
CA PRO A 295 -4.60 10.72 -10.38
C PRO A 295 -4.49 9.41 -11.16
N PRO A 296 -5.00 9.34 -12.40
CA PRO A 296 -4.92 8.15 -13.24
C PRO A 296 -3.52 7.95 -13.86
N VAL A 297 -2.48 8.05 -13.04
CA VAL A 297 -1.07 7.90 -13.43
C VAL A 297 -0.53 6.61 -12.81
N THR A 298 -0.12 5.68 -13.67
CA THR A 298 0.38 4.36 -13.28
C THR A 298 1.60 4.00 -14.11
N SER A 299 2.33 2.95 -13.74
CA SER A 299 3.44 2.46 -14.57
C SER A 299 2.98 2.11 -15.99
N TYR A 300 1.78 1.55 -16.13
CA TYR A 300 1.21 1.21 -17.43
C TYR A 300 0.98 2.46 -18.29
N THR A 301 0.42 3.54 -17.72
CA THR A 301 0.17 4.77 -18.48
C THR A 301 1.48 5.45 -18.88
N ILE A 302 2.52 5.40 -18.03
CA ILE A 302 3.86 5.90 -18.40
C ILE A 302 4.38 5.12 -19.62
N THR A 303 4.40 3.78 -19.57
CA THR A 303 4.91 2.97 -20.68
C THR A 303 4.07 3.10 -21.96
N LYS A 304 2.75 3.25 -21.83
CA LYS A 304 1.83 3.34 -22.97
C LYS A 304 1.82 4.72 -23.62
N ASN A 305 1.78 5.79 -22.84
CA ASN A 305 1.56 7.14 -23.35
C ASN A 305 2.85 7.82 -23.78
N HIS A 306 4.02 7.29 -23.37
CA HIS A 306 5.33 7.86 -23.66
C HIS A 306 6.24 6.87 -24.42
N PRO A 307 5.85 6.47 -25.66
CA PRO A 307 6.66 5.53 -26.45
C PRO A 307 8.06 6.08 -26.77
N GLU A 308 8.26 7.40 -26.77
CA GLU A 308 9.55 8.06 -26.97
C GLU A 308 10.62 7.65 -25.97
N LEU A 309 10.22 7.22 -24.76
CA LEU A 309 11.15 6.75 -23.73
C LEU A 309 11.93 5.50 -24.16
N GLN A 310 11.40 4.72 -25.11
CA GLN A 310 12.07 3.51 -25.58
C GLN A 310 13.47 3.80 -26.14
N GLU A 311 13.59 4.88 -26.90
CA GLU A 311 14.81 5.27 -27.61
C GLU A 311 15.55 6.42 -26.90
N SER A 312 15.13 6.77 -25.68
CA SER A 312 15.81 7.78 -24.86
C SER A 312 17.26 7.36 -24.56
N LYS A 313 18.18 8.30 -24.75
CA LYS A 313 19.61 8.15 -24.40
C LYS A 313 19.84 8.31 -22.90
N ASP A 314 19.16 9.25 -22.26
CA ASP A 314 19.18 9.48 -20.81
C ASP A 314 17.83 9.08 -20.21
N LEU A 315 17.58 7.77 -20.21
CA LEU A 315 16.30 7.21 -19.82
C LEU A 315 15.92 7.60 -18.38
N HIS A 316 16.90 7.70 -17.47
CA HIS A 316 16.63 8.07 -16.08
C HIS A 316 16.05 9.48 -15.99
N ALA A 317 16.73 10.47 -16.58
CA ALA A 317 16.29 11.86 -16.52
C ALA A 317 14.94 12.06 -17.22
N ASP A 318 14.78 11.45 -18.40
CA ASP A 318 13.55 11.59 -19.20
C ASP A 318 12.34 10.98 -18.47
N VAL A 319 12.49 9.80 -17.85
CA VAL A 319 11.40 9.17 -17.09
C VAL A 319 11.02 9.98 -15.86
N ILE A 320 12.01 10.51 -15.12
CA ILE A 320 11.75 11.37 -13.95
C ILE A 320 10.97 12.61 -14.38
N LYS A 321 11.39 13.25 -15.47
CA LYS A 321 10.70 14.42 -16.02
C LYS A 321 9.25 14.08 -16.41
N THR A 322 9.03 12.97 -17.10
CA THR A 322 7.69 12.52 -17.49
C THR A 322 6.80 12.25 -16.28
N ILE A 323 7.29 11.52 -15.27
CA ILE A 323 6.53 11.24 -14.04
C ILE A 323 6.13 12.54 -13.34
N ILE A 324 7.05 13.49 -13.21
CA ILE A 324 6.76 14.78 -12.58
C ILE A 324 5.74 15.57 -13.40
N GLN A 325 5.85 15.59 -14.72
CA GLN A 325 4.92 16.28 -15.61
C GLN A 325 3.50 15.71 -15.50
N ASP A 326 3.36 14.39 -15.56
CA ASP A 326 2.07 13.69 -15.46
C ASP A 326 1.40 13.91 -14.09
N LEU A 327 2.18 13.92 -13.01
CA LEU A 327 1.67 14.20 -11.67
C LEU A 327 1.37 15.70 -11.46
N SER A 328 2.12 16.60 -12.10
CA SER A 328 1.91 18.06 -11.97
C SER A 328 0.59 18.51 -12.59
N GLY A 329 0.06 17.77 -13.57
CA GLY A 329 -1.26 18.03 -14.17
C GLY A 329 -2.46 17.73 -13.25
N THR A 330 -2.22 17.37 -11.99
CA THR A 330 -3.23 16.80 -11.09
C THR A 330 -3.48 17.71 -9.88
N ASN A 331 -4.68 17.60 -9.29
CA ASN A 331 -5.02 18.41 -8.12
C ASN A 331 -4.38 17.81 -6.86
N GLY A 332 -3.38 18.49 -6.30
CA GLY A 332 -2.71 18.07 -5.07
C GLY A 332 -1.42 18.83 -4.80
N LYS A 333 -0.77 18.50 -3.68
CA LYS A 333 0.54 19.03 -3.32
C LYS A 333 1.63 18.06 -3.75
N LEU A 334 2.34 18.40 -4.81
CA LEU A 334 3.44 17.61 -5.36
C LEU A 334 4.78 18.03 -4.74
N LEU A 335 5.53 17.07 -4.23
CA LEU A 335 6.91 17.20 -3.78
C LEU A 335 7.84 16.49 -4.79
N SER A 336 8.80 17.21 -5.37
CA SER A 336 9.75 16.69 -6.35
C SER A 336 11.05 17.52 -6.39
N GLY A 337 12.08 17.01 -7.08
CA GLY A 337 13.38 17.66 -7.22
C GLY A 337 14.02 17.98 -5.87
N LYS A 338 14.65 19.16 -5.75
CA LYS A 338 15.38 19.56 -4.53
C LYS A 338 14.54 19.49 -3.25
N SER A 339 13.27 19.88 -3.32
CA SER A 339 12.38 19.82 -2.14
C SER A 339 12.14 18.40 -1.64
N LEU A 340 12.09 17.43 -2.57
CA LEU A 340 12.01 16.01 -2.23
C LEU A 340 13.34 15.51 -1.69
N ASP A 341 14.46 15.89 -2.32
CA ASP A 341 15.79 15.49 -1.88
C ASP A 341 16.07 15.95 -0.43
N ASP A 342 15.73 17.20 -0.11
CA ASP A 342 15.86 17.76 1.23
C ASP A 342 14.98 16.98 2.23
N PHE A 343 13.72 16.70 1.88
CA PHE A 343 12.81 15.91 2.70
C PHE A 343 13.32 14.49 2.97
N LEU A 344 13.80 13.79 1.93
CA LEU A 344 14.35 12.45 2.06
C LEU A 344 15.66 12.45 2.86
N ALA A 345 16.50 13.48 2.70
CA ALA A 345 17.71 13.66 3.49
C ALA A 345 17.39 13.88 4.98
N GLU A 346 16.34 14.62 5.32
CA GLU A 346 15.86 14.75 6.69
C GLU A 346 15.27 13.43 7.23
N ALA A 347 14.48 12.72 6.44
CA ALA A 347 13.96 11.40 6.80
C ALA A 347 15.11 10.39 7.08
N ASN A 348 16.21 10.50 6.34
CA ASN A 348 17.40 9.67 6.53
C ASN A 348 18.17 9.98 7.81
N LYS A 349 17.98 11.17 8.40
CA LYS A 349 18.62 11.59 9.65
C LYS A 349 17.86 11.14 10.90
N LEU A 350 16.68 10.52 10.75
CA LEU A 350 15.92 9.98 11.89
C LEU A 350 16.76 8.92 12.63
N ASP A 351 17.06 9.19 13.89
CA ASP A 351 17.87 8.32 14.74
C ASP A 351 17.03 7.21 15.38
N GLY A 352 17.69 6.28 16.08
CA GLY A 352 17.02 5.13 16.71
C GLY A 352 15.94 5.53 17.74
N ASN A 353 16.15 6.64 18.46
CA ASN A 353 15.17 7.15 19.41
C ASN A 353 13.93 7.71 18.70
N SER A 354 14.14 8.48 17.63
CA SER A 354 13.07 9.01 16.79
C SER A 354 12.24 7.88 16.18
N MET A 355 12.91 6.87 15.63
CA MET A 355 12.25 5.70 15.06
C MET A 355 11.47 4.91 16.12
N LYS A 356 12.01 4.74 17.32
CA LYS A 356 11.30 4.08 18.44
C LYS A 356 10.00 4.82 18.79
N ALA A 357 10.03 6.15 18.86
CA ALA A 357 8.84 6.96 19.12
C ALA A 357 7.78 6.82 18.01
N ILE A 358 8.22 6.85 16.74
CA ILE A 358 7.36 6.66 15.56
C ILE A 358 6.68 5.29 15.59
N TYR A 359 7.43 4.22 15.81
CA TYR A 359 6.88 2.86 15.84
C TYR A 359 5.99 2.61 17.07
N ALA A 360 6.32 3.18 18.23
CA ALA A 360 5.44 3.11 19.41
C ALA A 360 4.08 3.74 19.13
N LYS A 361 4.05 4.90 18.45
CA LYS A 361 2.79 5.53 18.04
C LYS A 361 2.04 4.67 17.00
N LEU A 362 2.72 4.15 15.97
CA LEU A 362 2.06 3.26 15.00
C LEU A 362 1.46 2.00 15.66
N LYS A 363 2.16 1.42 16.65
CA LYS A 363 1.64 0.27 17.39
C LYS A 363 0.37 0.64 18.14
N LYS A 364 0.36 1.79 18.82
CA LYS A 364 -0.83 2.31 19.49
C LYS A 364 -1.98 2.51 18.50
N ASP A 365 -1.74 3.22 17.40
CA ASP A 365 -2.75 3.47 16.37
C ASP A 365 -3.29 2.17 15.77
N ALA A 366 -2.45 1.14 15.64
CA ALA A 366 -2.84 -0.19 15.16
C ALA A 366 -3.72 -0.94 16.17
N VAL A 367 -3.34 -0.92 17.46
CA VAL A 367 -4.15 -1.51 18.54
C VAL A 367 -5.50 -0.81 18.65
N ASP A 368 -5.52 0.52 18.58
CA ASP A 368 -6.75 1.31 18.65
C ASP A 368 -7.68 1.00 17.46
N LEU A 369 -7.13 0.80 16.25
CA LEU A 369 -7.90 0.33 15.09
C LEU A 369 -8.48 -1.06 15.29
N CYS A 370 -7.67 -2.03 15.75
CA CYS A 370 -8.14 -3.39 15.98
C CYS A 370 -9.25 -3.45 17.05
N LYS A 371 -9.09 -2.71 18.16
CA LYS A 371 -10.15 -2.57 19.18
C LYS A 371 -11.43 -1.97 18.60
N TYR A 372 -11.32 -0.92 17.81
CA TYR A 372 -12.45 -0.30 17.14
C TYR A 372 -13.12 -1.23 16.12
N ALA A 373 -12.35 -2.13 15.50
CA ALA A 373 -12.85 -3.19 14.61
C ALA A 373 -13.43 -4.41 15.36
N GLY A 374 -13.44 -4.39 16.70
CA GLY A 374 -13.96 -5.47 17.53
C GLY A 374 -13.02 -6.67 17.67
N PHE A 375 -11.72 -6.50 17.42
CA PHE A 375 -10.74 -7.56 17.55
C PHE A 375 -10.31 -7.74 19.01
N GLU A 376 -9.96 -8.96 19.39
CA GLU A 376 -9.24 -9.24 20.62
C GLU A 376 -7.79 -8.71 20.49
N THR A 377 -7.35 -7.85 21.42
CA THR A 377 -6.05 -7.15 21.35
C THR A 377 -5.29 -7.15 22.65
#